data_AF-A0A8T6BI87-F1
#
_entry.id   AF-A0A8T6BI87-F1
#
_cell.length_a   1.000
_cell.length_b   1.000
_cell.length_c   1.000
_cell.angle_alpha   90.00
_cell.angle_beta   90.00
_cell.angle_gamma   90.00
#
_symmetry.space_group_name_H-M   'P 1'
#
loop_
_entity.id
_entity.type
_entity.pdbx_description
1 polymer ?
#
loop_
_entity_poly.entity_id
_entity_poly.type
_entity_poly.pdbx_seq_one_letter_code
_entity_poly.pdbx_strand_id
1 'polypeptide(L)' 'DQELAARAEGYALAGRLDQAISLLSSASSQVKLGSLQQARYDARIDQLRQLQERFKPYTKM' A
#
# COMPACT_ATOMS: atom_id res chain seq x y z
N ASP A 1 -2.71 -14.34 0.23
CA ASP A 1 -1.86 -13.11 0.33
C ASP A 1 -1.79 -12.31 -0.97
N GLN A 2 -1.50 -12.92 -2.13
CA GLN A 2 -1.37 -12.20 -3.40
C GLN A 2 -2.63 -11.43 -3.85
N GLU A 3 -3.83 -11.93 -3.52
CA GLU A 3 -5.09 -11.22 -3.84
C GLU A 3 -5.24 -9.88 -3.12
N LEU A 4 -4.81 -9.78 -1.86
CA LEU A 4 -4.90 -8.53 -1.09
C LEU A 4 -3.94 -7.48 -1.66
N ALA A 5 -2.74 -7.90 -2.05
CA ALA A 5 -1.77 -7.06 -2.72
C ALA A 5 -2.28 -6.58 -4.09
N ALA A 6 -2.86 -7.48 -4.89
CA ALA A 6 -3.46 -7.14 -6.18
C ALA A 6 -4.65 -6.16 -6.04
N ARG A 7 -5.50 -6.36 -5.01
CA ARG A 7 -6.57 -5.41 -4.70
C ARG A 7 -6.03 -4.05 -4.28
N ALA A 8 -4.98 -4.01 -3.45
CA ALA A 8 -4.34 -2.78 -3.05
C ALA A 8 -3.77 -2.00 -4.24
N GLU A 9 -3.18 -2.69 -5.22
CA GLU A 9 -2.70 -2.06 -6.46
C GLU A 9 -3.85 -1.42 -7.25
N GLY A 10 -5.01 -2.09 -7.32
CA GLY A 10 -6.21 -1.52 -7.94
C GLY A 10 -6.70 -0.25 -7.23
N TYR A 11 -6.69 -0.23 -5.88
CA TYR A 11 -7.03 0.97 -5.11
C TYR A 11 -6.00 2.09 -5.29
N ALA A 12 -4.71 1.76 -5.37
CA ALA A 12 -3.66 2.74 -5.62
C ALA A 12 -3.82 3.41 -6.98
N LEU A 13 -4.14 2.63 -8.02
CA LEU A 13 -4.42 3.14 -9.37
C LEU A 13 -5.69 4.00 -9.43
N ALA A 14 -6.69 3.70 -8.60
CA ALA A 14 -7.92 4.50 -8.48
C ALA A 14 -7.74 5.78 -7.64
N GLY A 15 -6.52 6.11 -7.20
CA GLY A 15 -6.24 7.27 -6.32
C GLY A 15 -6.63 7.05 -4.85
N ARG A 16 -7.05 5.85 -4.48
CA ARG A 16 -7.46 5.48 -3.11
C ARG A 16 -6.27 4.93 -2.32
N LEU A 17 -5.26 5.78 -2.15
CA LEU A 17 -3.97 5.41 -1.54
C LEU A 17 -4.12 4.92 -0.09
N ASP A 18 -5.01 5.52 0.69
CA ASP A 18 -5.26 5.14 2.09
C ASP A 18 -5.79 3.70 2.21
N GLN A 19 -6.74 3.33 1.33
CA GLN A 19 -7.30 1.98 1.25
C GLN A 19 -6.24 0.95 0.80
N ALA A 20 -5.41 1.32 -0.18
CA ALA A 20 -4.30 0.49 -0.62
C ALA A 20 -3.29 0.20 0.50
N ILE A 21 -2.93 1.23 1.28
CA ILE A 21 -2.01 1.10 2.42
C ILE A 21 -2.57 0.17 3.48
N SER A 22 -3.85 0.31 3.84
CA SER A 22 -4.50 -0.55 4.85
C SER A 22 -4.52 -2.03 4.42
N LEU A 23 -4.79 -2.30 3.14
CA LEU A 23 -4.76 -3.65 2.57
C LEU A 23 -3.35 -4.25 2.57
N LEU A 24 -2.34 -3.49 2.14
CA LEU A 24 -0.95 -3.94 2.16
C LEU A 24 -0.43 -4.16 3.58
N SER A 25 -0.83 -3.31 4.53
CA SER A 25 -0.49 -3.49 5.95
C SER A 25 -1.10 -4.77 6.51
N SER A 26 -2.37 -5.06 6.18
CA SER A 26 -3.02 -6.32 6.56
C SER A 26 -2.32 -7.53 5.94
N ALA A 27 -1.94 -7.45 4.66
CA ALA A 27 -1.18 -8.50 3.98
C ALA A 27 0.24 -8.68 4.58
N SER A 28 0.87 -7.59 5.02
CA SER A 28 2.18 -7.62 5.71
C SER A 28 2.09 -8.34 7.05
N SER A 29 1.01 -8.13 7.81
CA SER A 29 0.79 -8.83 9.07
C SER A 29 0.44 -10.32 8.91
N GLN A 30 -0.02 -10.75 7.73
CA GLN A 30 -0.34 -12.15 7.45
C GLN A 30 0.88 -12.98 7.01
N VAL A 31 1.95 -12.32 6.55
CA VAL A 31 3.19 -13.00 6.16
C VAL A 31 4.16 -13.14 7.33
N LYS A 32 5.08 -14.08 7.21
CA LYS A 32 6.05 -14.37 8.27
C LYS A 32 6.93 -13.15 8.56
N LEU A 33 7.04 -12.79 9.84
CA LEU A 33 7.89 -11.68 10.29
C LEU A 33 9.36 -11.92 9.88
N GLY A 34 9.99 -10.92 9.29
CA GLY A 34 11.36 -11.00 8.76
C GLY A 34 11.47 -11.70 7.40
N SER A 35 10.35 -12.03 6.75
CA SER A 35 10.37 -12.57 5.39
C SER A 35 10.61 -11.49 4.34
N LEU A 36 11.19 -11.88 3.20
CA LEU A 36 11.32 -11.02 2.03
C LEU A 36 9.96 -10.47 1.57
N GLN A 37 8.88 -11.22 1.79
CA GLN A 37 7.54 -10.81 1.41
C GLN A 37 7.03 -9.67 2.29
N GLN A 38 7.30 -9.72 3.60
CA GLN A 38 7.00 -8.62 4.51
C GLN A 38 7.76 -7.35 4.07
N ALA A 39 9.07 -7.47 3.84
CA ALA A 39 9.90 -6.35 3.40
C ALA A 39 9.40 -5.71 2.09
N ARG A 40 8.88 -6.51 1.15
CA ARG A 40 8.26 -6.01 -0.08
C ARG A 40 6.98 -5.22 0.20
N TYR A 41 6.12 -5.69 1.10
CA TYR A 41 4.90 -4.96 1.46
C TYR A 41 5.21 -3.66 2.20
N ASP A 42 6.15 -3.68 3.15
CA ASP A 42 6.62 -2.48 3.84
C ASP A 42 7.19 -1.44 2.87
N ALA A 43 8.06 -1.86 1.93
CA ALA A 43 8.58 -0.97 0.90
C ALA A 43 7.48 -0.38 0.00
N ARG A 44 6.45 -1.17 -0.34
CA ARG A 44 5.31 -0.70 -1.15
C ARG A 44 4.46 0.30 -0.39
N ILE A 45 4.22 0.07 0.91
CA ILE A 45 3.49 1.00 1.78
C ILE A 45 4.22 2.34 1.85
N ASP A 46 5.55 2.33 1.98
CA ASP A 46 6.35 3.55 2.02
C ASP A 46 6.22 4.37 0.71
N GLN A 47 6.33 3.68 -0.44
CA GLN A 47 6.10 4.30 -1.75
C GLN A 47 4.72 4.95 -1.86
N LEU A 48 3.66 4.29 -1.39
CA LEU A 48 2.30 4.82 -1.43
C LEU A 48 2.10 6.00 -0.48
N ARG A 49 2.76 6.00 0.69
CA ARG A 49 2.74 7.14 1.62
C ARG A 49 3.41 8.37 1.03
N GLN A 50 4.59 8.22 0.43
CA GLN A 50 5.28 9.31 -0.27
C GLN A 50 4.42 9.85 -1.42
N LEU A 51 3.77 8.95 -2.17
CA LEU A 51 2.82 9.32 -3.21
C LEU A 51 1.67 10.14 -2.62
N GLN A 52 1.06 9.68 -1.52
CA GLN A 52 -0.04 10.38 -0.86
C GLN A 52 0.36 11.78 -0.38
N GLU A 53 1.56 11.96 0.16
CA GLU A 53 2.07 13.28 0.53
C GLU A 53 2.27 14.20 -0.67
N ARG A 54 2.74 13.64 -1.79
CA ARG A 54 2.91 14.38 -3.03
C ARG A 54 1.58 14.72 -3.70
N PHE A 55 0.55 13.89 -3.56
CA PHE A 55 -0.79 14.10 -4.11
C PHE A 55 -1.73 14.90 -3.20
N LYS A 56 -1.46 14.98 -1.88
CA LYS A 56 -2.20 15.80 -0.90
C LYS A 56 -2.54 17.22 -1.39
N PRO A 57 -1.61 18.00 -1.98
CA PRO A 57 -1.94 19.34 -2.48
C PRO A 57 -2.86 19.34 -3.70
N TYR A 58 -2.92 18.25 -4.47
CA TYR A 58 -3.71 18.13 -5.70
C TYR A 58 -5.12 17.57 -5.45
N THR A 59 -5.35 16.86 -4.34
CA THR A 59 -6.69 16.33 -3.98
C THR A 59 -7.64 17.42 -3.44
N LYS A 60 -7.13 18.63 -3.15
CA LYS A 60 -7.88 19.71 -2.49
C LYS A 60 -8.43 20.80 -3.42
N MET A 61 -8.40 20.59 -4.74
CA MET A 61 -8.99 21.50 -5.75
C MET A 61 -10.38 21.03 -6.18
#